data_AF-A0AAU3MWH9-F1
#
_entry.id   AF-A0AAU3MWH9-F1
#
_cell.length_a   1.000
_cell.length_b   1.000
_cell.length_c   1.000
_cell.angle_alpha   90.00
_cell.angle_beta   90.00
_cell.angle_gamma   90.00
#
_symmetry.space_group_name_H-M   'P 1'
#
loop_
_entity.id
_entity.type
_entity.pdbx_description
1 polymer ?
#
loop_
_entity_poly.entity_id
_entity_poly.type
_entity_poly.pdbx_seq_one_letter_code
_entity_poly.pdbx_strand_id
1 'polypeptide(L)'
;MTAAGVLDQCEALGAEAVIGNQIDGQVGTLCAVAFGAAHRATTRRAGELSNYLDVAHDLLAEPLVIEGGTLRVREGAGPGLVIDPAKLEHYRLDR
;
A
#
# COMPACT_ATOMS: atom_id res chain seq x y z
N MET A 1 11.81 10.88 10.35
CA MET A 1 10.63 11.53 9.75
C MET A 1 9.71 10.43 9.26
N THR A 2 8.44 10.42 9.66
CA THR A 2 7.45 9.39 9.26
C THR A 2 6.59 9.90 8.11
N ALA A 3 5.86 9.03 7.41
CA ALA A 3 4.89 9.43 6.39
C ALA A 3 3.84 10.43 6.94
N ALA A 4 3.36 10.21 8.16
CA ALA A 4 2.47 11.15 8.86
C ALA A 4 3.13 12.51 9.06
N GLY A 5 4.38 12.56 9.55
CA GLY A 5 5.07 13.84 9.73
C GLY A 5 5.33 14.61 8.44
N VAL A 6 5.55 13.91 7.32
CA VAL A 6 5.63 14.55 5.99
C VAL A 6 4.26 15.10 5.59
N LEU A 7 3.20 14.33 5.77
CA LEU A 7 1.84 14.77 5.46
C LEU A 7 1.43 16.00 6.27
N ASP A 8 1.68 15.99 7.59
CA ASP A 8 1.40 17.11 8.48
C ASP A 8 2.13 18.39 8.01
N GLN A 9 3.38 18.25 7.55
CA GLN A 9 4.14 19.36 6.99
C GLN A 9 3.57 19.84 5.66
N CYS A 10 3.16 18.94 4.77
CA CYS A 10 2.48 19.30 3.53
C CYS A 10 1.19 20.08 3.80
N GLU A 11 0.36 19.62 4.74
CA GLU A 11 -0.87 20.32 5.12
C GLU A 11 -0.58 21.70 5.71
N ALA A 12 0.42 21.82 6.59
CA ALA A 12 0.80 23.10 7.20
C ALA A 12 1.33 24.13 6.16
N LEU A 13 1.99 23.66 5.11
CA LEU A 13 2.52 24.50 4.03
C LEU A 13 1.52 24.73 2.89
N GLY A 14 0.34 24.10 2.92
CA GLY A 14 -0.62 24.15 1.83
C GLY A 14 -0.16 23.41 0.56
N ALA A 15 0.77 22.47 0.70
CA ALA A 15 1.26 21.65 -0.39
C ALA A 15 0.35 20.43 -0.63
N GLU A 16 0.14 20.08 -1.90
CA GLU A 16 -0.59 18.87 -2.26
C GLU A 16 0.27 17.62 -2.01
N ALA A 17 -0.35 16.58 -1.42
CA ALA A 17 0.28 15.30 -1.17
C ALA A 17 -0.44 14.20 -1.95
N VAL A 18 0.34 13.29 -2.55
CA VAL A 18 -0.15 12.14 -3.32
C VAL A 18 0.50 10.88 -2.76
N ILE A 19 -0.26 9.78 -2.70
CA ILE A 19 0.31 8.46 -2.41
C ILE A 19 1.01 7.97 -3.67
N GLY A 20 2.34 8.06 -3.68
CA GLY A 20 3.18 7.52 -4.75
C GLY A 20 3.42 6.02 -4.61
N ASN A 21 4.14 5.46 -5.57
CA ASN A 21 4.54 4.05 -5.59
C ASN A 21 6.07 3.89 -5.74
N GLN A 22 6.66 2.95 -5.01
CA GLN A 22 8.08 2.65 -5.03
C GLN A 22 8.40 1.39 -5.86
N ILE A 23 7.55 1.07 -6.84
CA ILE A 23 7.47 -0.25 -7.47
C ILE A 23 7.16 -1.31 -6.40
N ASP A 24 6.17 -0.97 -5.57
CA ASP A 24 5.76 -1.80 -4.44
C ASP A 24 5.09 -3.09 -4.93
N GLY A 25 5.42 -4.20 -4.26
CA GLY A 25 4.56 -5.39 -4.25
C GLY A 25 3.28 -5.14 -3.45
N GLN A 26 2.49 -6.18 -3.26
CA GLN A 26 1.20 -6.09 -2.59
C GLN A 26 1.32 -5.76 -1.10
N VAL A 27 2.40 -6.15 -0.43
CA VAL A 27 2.67 -5.75 0.96
C VAL A 27 2.84 -4.24 1.09
N GLY A 28 3.67 -3.62 0.25
CA GLY A 28 3.87 -2.17 0.24
C GLY A 28 2.60 -1.42 -0.16
N THR A 29 1.89 -1.92 -1.19
CA THR A 29 0.60 -1.37 -1.63
C THR A 29 -0.45 -1.42 -0.51
N LEU A 30 -0.49 -2.49 0.29
CA LEU A 30 -1.40 -2.62 1.42
C LEU A 30 -1.12 -1.57 2.51
N CYS A 31 0.16 -1.28 2.81
CA CYS A 31 0.55 -0.20 3.70
C CYS A 31 0.14 1.17 3.13
N ALA A 32 0.35 1.39 1.83
CA ALA A 32 0.03 2.63 1.15
C ALA A 32 -1.47 2.92 1.17
N VAL A 33 -2.34 1.94 0.90
CA VAL A 33 -3.80 2.13 0.96
C VAL A 33 -4.30 2.34 2.39
N ALA A 34 -3.74 1.62 3.38
CA ALA A 34 -4.11 1.81 4.78
C ALA A 34 -3.78 3.23 5.27
N PHE A 35 -2.58 3.73 4.95
CA PHE A 35 -2.22 5.11 5.27
C PHE A 35 -3.04 6.13 4.46
N GLY A 36 -3.14 5.94 3.14
CA GLY A 36 -3.86 6.85 2.25
C GLY A 36 -5.33 7.02 2.66
N ALA A 37 -6.03 5.92 2.95
CA ALA A 37 -7.43 5.97 3.34
C ALA A 37 -7.66 6.60 4.73
N ALA A 38 -6.66 6.61 5.61
CA ALA A 38 -6.77 7.21 6.93
C ALA A 38 -6.71 8.75 6.90
N HIS A 39 -6.23 9.35 5.81
CA HIS A 39 -5.98 10.78 5.73
C HIS A 39 -6.70 11.43 4.55
N ARG A 40 -7.67 12.31 4.82
CA ARG A 40 -8.45 12.99 3.77
C ARG A 40 -7.59 13.75 2.75
N ALA A 41 -6.45 14.29 3.16
CA ALA A 41 -5.56 15.05 2.29
C ALA A 41 -4.98 14.20 1.15
N THR A 42 -4.75 12.92 1.37
CA THR A 42 -4.15 12.00 0.40
C THR A 42 -5.20 11.32 -0.49
N THR A 43 -6.49 11.35 -0.14
CA THR A 43 -7.58 10.79 -0.95
C THR A 43 -8.16 11.77 -1.99
N ARG A 44 -7.64 13.00 -2.08
CA ARG A 44 -8.10 14.01 -3.06
C ARG A 44 -7.64 13.71 -4.48
N ARG A 45 -6.59 12.89 -4.62
CA ARG A 45 -6.04 12.39 -5.88
C ARG A 45 -6.00 10.86 -5.82
N ALA A 46 -5.95 10.24 -7.00
CA ALA A 46 -5.70 8.80 -7.06
C ALA A 46 -4.32 8.49 -6.47
N GLY A 47 -4.22 7.39 -5.72
CA GLY A 47 -2.94 6.84 -5.31
C GLY A 47 -2.37 5.91 -6.38
N GLU A 48 -1.06 5.84 -6.48
CA GLU A 48 -0.36 4.89 -7.33
C GLU A 48 -0.32 3.51 -6.63
N LEU A 49 -1.37 2.71 -6.84
CA LEU A 49 -1.63 1.47 -6.07
C LEU A 49 -1.74 0.23 -6.96
N SER A 50 -1.16 0.23 -8.17
CA SER A 50 -1.37 -0.83 -9.17
C SER A 50 -0.10 -1.42 -9.77
N ASN A 51 1.09 -0.88 -9.49
CA ASN A 51 2.34 -1.39 -10.08
C ASN A 51 2.60 -2.87 -9.73
N TYR A 52 2.09 -3.35 -8.59
CA TYR A 52 2.19 -4.76 -8.22
C TYR A 52 1.55 -5.71 -9.25
N LEU A 53 0.63 -5.22 -10.11
CA LEU A 53 -0.02 -6.05 -11.13
C LEU A 53 0.96 -6.56 -12.20
N ASP A 54 2.08 -5.85 -12.40
CA ASP A 54 3.14 -6.27 -13.33
C ASP A 54 4.10 -7.29 -12.71
N VAL A 55 3.98 -7.56 -11.40
CA VAL A 55 4.82 -8.54 -10.69
C VAL A 55 4.19 -9.93 -10.81
N ALA A 56 4.96 -10.89 -11.35
CA ALA A 56 4.45 -12.24 -11.62
C ALA A 56 3.94 -12.99 -10.37
N HIS A 57 4.56 -12.73 -9.21
CA HIS A 57 4.26 -13.40 -7.95
C HIS A 57 4.42 -12.44 -6.76
N ASP A 58 3.68 -12.71 -5.68
CA ASP A 58 3.73 -11.93 -4.44
C ASP A 58 3.61 -12.86 -3.22
N LEU A 59 3.82 -12.32 -2.02
CA LEU A 59 3.89 -13.07 -0.77
C LEU A 59 2.56 -13.14 -0.01
N LEU A 60 1.57 -12.32 -0.36
CA LEU A 60 0.27 -12.35 0.33
C LEU A 60 -0.46 -13.69 0.12
N ALA A 61 -1.11 -14.19 1.17
CA ALA A 61 -1.97 -15.36 1.12
C ALA A 61 -3.22 -15.09 0.26
N GLU A 62 -3.85 -13.94 0.49
CA GLU A 62 -4.94 -13.43 -0.34
C GLU A 62 -4.42 -12.25 -1.15
N PRO A 63 -4.58 -12.21 -2.48
CA PRO A 63 -4.17 -11.06 -3.28
C PRO A 63 -5.02 -9.80 -2.99
N LEU A 64 -4.47 -8.63 -3.30
CA LEU A 64 -5.25 -7.38 -3.38
C LEU A 64 -6.16 -7.41 -4.62
N VAL A 65 -7.32 -6.75 -4.50
CA VAL A 65 -8.30 -6.64 -5.59
C VAL A 65 -8.61 -5.18 -5.85
N ILE A 66 -8.42 -4.75 -7.10
CA ILE A 66 -8.85 -3.44 -7.58
C ILE A 66 -10.15 -3.62 -8.34
N GLU A 67 -11.21 -2.94 -7.88
CA GLU A 67 -12.54 -2.98 -8.51
C GLU A 67 -13.02 -1.56 -8.79
N GLY A 68 -13.55 -1.32 -10.00
CA GLY A 68 -14.04 0.00 -10.39
C GLY A 68 -12.99 1.10 -10.34
N GLY A 69 -11.70 0.76 -10.52
CA GLY A 69 -10.59 1.72 -10.39
C GLY A 69 -10.26 2.10 -8.94
N THR A 70 -10.73 1.34 -7.95
CA THR A 70 -10.49 1.60 -6.53
C THR A 70 -9.91 0.39 -5.82
N LEU A 71 -9.04 0.63 -4.85
CA LEU A 71 -8.54 -0.38 -3.92
C LEU A 71 -9.11 -0.07 -2.53
N ARG A 72 -9.80 -1.03 -1.92
CA ARG A 72 -10.35 -0.88 -0.57
C ARG A 72 -9.31 -1.28 0.48
N VAL A 73 -9.34 -0.59 1.61
CA VAL A 73 -8.61 -1.04 2.81
C VAL A 73 -9.19 -2.36 3.29
N ARG A 74 -8.32 -3.29 3.70
CA ARG A 74 -8.77 -4.54 4.32
C ARG A 74 -9.34 -4.29 5.70
N GLU A 75 -10.40 -5.02 6.03
CA GLU A 75 -10.98 -5.02 7.37
C GLU A 75 -10.14 -5.91 8.31
N GLY A 76 -10.10 -5.56 9.60
CA GLY A 76 -9.40 -6.33 10.63
C GLY A 76 -8.32 -5.55 11.38
N ALA A 77 -7.52 -6.27 12.17
CA ALA A 77 -6.44 -5.67 12.95
C ALA A 77 -5.21 -5.36 12.08
N GLY A 78 -4.62 -4.18 12.28
CA GLY A 78 -3.51 -3.71 11.47
C GLY A 78 -3.91 -3.56 10.00
N PRO A 79 -2.98 -3.75 9.04
CA PRO A 79 -3.28 -3.63 7.63
C PRO A 79 -4.04 -4.85 7.05
N GLY A 80 -4.37 -5.89 7.83
CA GLY A 80 -4.94 -7.13 7.27
C GLY A 80 -3.94 -7.94 6.44
N LEU A 81 -2.65 -7.84 6.79
CA LEU A 81 -1.54 -8.54 6.14
C LEU A 81 -1.47 -9.99 6.61
N VAL A 82 -1.52 -10.92 5.67
CA VAL A 82 -1.33 -12.36 5.90
C VAL A 82 -0.36 -12.87 4.84
N ILE A 83 0.81 -13.35 5.27
CA ILE A 83 1.84 -13.92 4.40
C ILE A 83 1.57 -15.40 4.16
N ASP A 84 1.69 -15.83 2.91
CA ASP A 84 1.71 -17.25 2.55
C ASP A 84 3.10 -17.84 2.90
N PRO A 85 3.18 -18.78 3.86
CA PRO A 85 4.46 -19.34 4.29
C PRO A 85 5.14 -20.16 3.18
N ALA A 86 4.39 -20.78 2.27
CA ALA A 86 4.97 -21.55 1.17
C ALA A 86 5.59 -20.62 0.12
N LYS A 87 4.94 -19.50 -0.19
CA LYS A 87 5.51 -18.48 -1.09
C LYS A 87 6.74 -17.84 -0.47
N LEU A 88 6.69 -17.50 0.82
CA LEU A 88 7.85 -16.96 1.53
C LEU A 88 9.03 -17.94 1.50
N GLU A 89 8.79 -19.22 1.79
CA GLU A 89 9.83 -20.24 1.75
C GLU A 89 10.41 -20.43 0.35
N HIS A 90 9.60 -20.29 -0.70
CA HIS A 90 10.04 -20.41 -2.08
C HIS A 90 10.86 -19.20 -2.57
N TYR A 91 10.45 -17.97 -2.24
CA TYR A 91 11.04 -16.74 -2.79
C TYR A 91 12.16 -16.12 -1.93
N ARG A 92 12.36 -16.58 -0.69
CA ARG A 92 13.44 -16.06 0.17
C ARG A 92 14.83 -16.43 -0.37
N LEU A 93 15.81 -15.54 -0.18
CA LEU A 93 17.19 -15.70 -0.70
C LEU A 93 18.25 -15.86 0.41
N ASP A 94 17.83 -15.86 1.67
CA ASP A 94 18.68 -15.86 2.87
C ASP A 94 18.84 -17.26 3.48
N ARG A 95 18.92 -18.28 2.62
CA ARG A 95 19.20 -19.66 3.05
C ARG A 95 20.69 -19.91 3.22
#